data_AF-A0A7W7CH58-F1
#
_entry.id   AF-A0A7W7CH58-F1
#
_cell.length_a   1.000
_cell.length_b   1.000
_cell.length_c   1.000
_cell.angle_alpha   90.00
_cell.angle_beta   90.00
_cell.angle_gamma   90.00
#
_symmetry.space_group_name_H-M   'P 1'
#
loop_
_entity.id
_entity.type
_entity.pdbx_description
1 polymer ?
#
loop_
_entity_poly.entity_id
_entity_poly.type
_entity_poly.pdbx_seq_one_letter_code
_entity_poly.pdbx_strand_id
1 'polypeptide(L)'
;MSDNNSRLAITLAAIGVVAAVVSASTDVFGLFKDEPAPSGNPGAAPVGEPGGGAPPATPAGPRKVDWQGTLVLDSSGLDLDTTPPTRKPKAEDWDFYYGTPQLITFRASSKNLARWTGSQPPTAEECGQLLAAESVHKANIAQGHVYCARSGLGRLALLKITGPKGDGQGAEVTLWHP
;
A
#
# COMPACT_ATOMS: atom_id res chain seq x y z
N MET A 1 -16.75 -19.04 51.55
CA MET A 1 -15.28 -19.00 51.43
C MET A 1 -14.93 -19.55 50.06
N SER A 2 -14.52 -18.80 49.05
CA SER A 2 -14.32 -17.36 48.86
C SER A 2 -14.44 -17.08 47.36
N ASP A 3 -14.98 -15.91 47.05
CA ASP A 3 -15.04 -15.28 45.72
C ASP A 3 -13.66 -15.14 45.06
N ASN A 4 -13.64 -15.08 43.72
CA ASN A 4 -12.81 -14.08 43.05
C ASN A 4 -13.34 -13.73 41.64
N ASN A 5 -13.87 -12.53 41.57
CA ASN A 5 -14.18 -11.74 40.39
C ASN A 5 -12.91 -11.42 39.57
N SER A 6 -13.06 -11.32 38.25
CA SER A 6 -12.34 -10.32 37.46
C SER A 6 -13.12 -9.98 36.19
N ARG A 7 -13.99 -8.99 36.32
CA ARG A 7 -14.49 -8.18 35.21
C ARG A 7 -13.45 -7.11 34.92
N LEU A 8 -12.85 -7.13 33.74
CA LEU A 8 -12.10 -5.99 33.21
C LEU A 8 -12.84 -5.47 31.98
N ALA A 9 -13.68 -4.47 32.24
CA ALA A 9 -14.07 -3.48 31.26
C ALA A 9 -12.84 -2.61 30.97
N ILE A 10 -12.49 -2.41 29.70
CA ILE A 10 -11.56 -1.38 29.30
C ILE A 10 -12.26 -0.47 28.29
N THR A 11 -12.15 0.81 28.63
CA THR A 11 -12.95 1.97 28.24
C THR A 11 -12.64 2.44 26.82
N LEU A 12 -13.68 2.93 26.14
CA LEU A 12 -13.57 3.79 24.95
C LEU A 12 -12.75 5.05 25.26
N ALA A 13 -11.76 5.37 24.44
CA ALA A 13 -11.19 6.70 24.34
C ALA A 13 -11.01 7.07 22.87
N ALA A 14 -11.89 7.94 22.37
CA ALA A 14 -11.69 8.68 21.15
C ALA A 14 -10.82 9.90 21.46
N ILE A 15 -9.72 10.10 20.73
CA ILE A 15 -9.10 11.42 20.58
C ILE A 15 -8.65 11.56 19.12
N GLY A 16 -9.21 12.55 18.45
CA GLY A 16 -8.91 12.90 17.07
C GLY A 16 -7.72 13.86 16.93
N VAL A 17 -7.30 13.98 15.67
CA VAL A 17 -6.61 15.09 15.01
C VAL A 17 -5.28 15.55 15.61
N VAL A 18 -4.20 15.37 14.85
CA VAL A 18 -3.12 16.38 14.81
C VAL A 18 -2.79 16.72 13.36
N ALA A 19 -2.97 18.01 13.07
CA ALA A 19 -2.71 18.67 11.81
C ALA A 19 -1.22 18.93 11.57
N ALA A 20 -0.94 19.29 10.32
CA ALA A 20 0.34 19.62 9.69
C ALA A 20 1.40 20.32 10.56
N VAL A 21 2.67 19.96 10.33
CA VAL A 21 3.83 20.78 10.70
C VAL A 21 4.51 21.27 9.42
N VAL A 22 4.23 22.51 9.06
CA VAL A 22 5.03 23.27 8.08
C VAL A 22 6.21 23.85 8.84
N SER A 23 7.42 23.37 8.53
CA SER A 23 8.65 23.95 9.10
C SER A 23 9.31 24.83 8.04
N ALA A 24 8.99 26.12 8.09
CA ALA A 24 9.81 27.17 7.49
C ALA A 24 10.51 27.91 8.63
N SER A 25 11.84 28.01 8.57
CA SER A 25 12.59 28.88 9.47
C SER A 25 13.79 29.46 8.72
N THR A 26 13.75 30.78 8.64
CA THR A 26 14.69 31.72 8.03
C THR A 26 15.94 31.94 8.89
N ASP A 27 17.05 32.14 8.17
CA ASP A 27 18.29 32.89 8.43
C ASP A 27 18.69 33.33 9.85
N VAL A 28 19.92 32.96 10.24
CA VAL A 28 20.71 33.64 11.29
C VAL A 28 22.21 33.69 10.88
N PHE A 29 22.65 34.93 10.61
CA PHE A 29 23.97 35.54 10.85
C PHE A 29 25.24 34.98 10.19
N GLY A 30 25.77 35.76 9.24
CA GLY A 30 27.18 35.74 8.85
C GLY A 30 28.07 36.57 9.78
N LEU A 31 29.36 36.27 9.79
CA LEU A 31 30.44 37.15 10.27
C LEU A 31 31.80 36.71 9.69
N PHE A 32 32.45 37.66 9.02
CA PHE A 32 33.88 37.79 8.62
C PHE A 32 34.46 36.90 7.52
N LYS A 33 34.84 37.52 6.38
CA LYS A 33 36.23 37.98 6.14
C LYS A 33 36.34 38.82 4.85
N ASP A 34 36.74 40.08 5.00
CA ASP A 34 37.18 40.98 3.93
C ASP A 34 38.53 40.54 3.34
N GLU A 35 38.67 40.55 2.00
CA GLU A 35 39.89 40.93 1.25
C GLU A 35 39.50 41.28 -0.23
N PRO A 36 40.20 42.18 -0.94
CA PRO A 36 39.60 43.14 -1.88
C PRO A 36 39.58 42.73 -3.36
N ALA A 37 38.79 43.50 -4.11
CA ALA A 37 38.46 43.36 -5.54
C ALA A 37 39.65 43.45 -6.53
N PRO A 38 39.40 43.09 -7.81
CA PRO A 38 39.36 44.17 -8.79
C PRO A 38 38.15 44.17 -9.74
N SER A 39 37.95 45.36 -10.29
CA SER A 39 36.86 45.87 -11.13
C SER A 39 36.56 45.08 -12.42
N GLY A 40 35.26 44.99 -12.78
CA GLY A 40 34.82 44.47 -14.08
C GLY A 40 33.29 44.45 -14.31
N ASN A 41 32.74 45.61 -14.70
CA ASN A 41 31.52 45.87 -15.53
C ASN A 41 30.13 45.24 -15.16
N PRO A 42 29.00 46.00 -15.20
CA PRO A 42 27.68 45.52 -14.82
C PRO A 42 26.96 44.83 -15.98
N GLY A 43 26.89 43.49 -15.96
CA GLY A 43 26.00 42.69 -16.80
C GLY A 43 24.73 42.34 -16.04
N ALA A 44 23.58 42.78 -16.54
CA ALA A 44 22.26 42.54 -15.95
C ALA A 44 21.99 41.04 -15.73
N ALA A 45 21.61 40.66 -14.50
CA ALA A 45 21.06 39.34 -14.21
C ALA A 45 19.65 39.21 -14.81
N PRO A 46 19.29 38.10 -15.47
CA PRO A 46 17.90 37.81 -15.77
C PRO A 46 17.17 37.49 -14.46
N VAL A 47 16.05 38.19 -14.23
CA VAL A 47 15.10 37.94 -13.15
C VAL A 47 14.59 36.51 -13.27
N GLY A 48 14.86 35.69 -12.24
CA GLY A 48 14.26 34.37 -12.12
C GLY A 48 12.75 34.48 -11.97
N GLU A 49 12.01 33.86 -12.89
CA GLU A 49 10.56 33.66 -12.77
C GLU A 49 10.22 32.90 -11.48
N PRO A 50 9.18 33.31 -10.74
CA PRO A 50 8.73 32.55 -9.58
C PRO A 50 8.18 31.20 -10.02
N GLY A 51 8.72 30.14 -9.41
CA GLY A 51 8.40 28.75 -9.69
C GLY A 51 6.90 28.49 -9.70
N GLY A 52 6.42 28.00 -10.83
CA GLY A 52 5.08 27.45 -10.97
C GLY A 52 4.91 26.29 -9.98
N GLY A 53 4.08 26.50 -8.96
CA GLY A 53 3.62 25.43 -8.10
C GLY A 53 2.95 24.35 -8.96
N ALA A 54 3.39 23.10 -8.79
CA ALA A 54 2.75 21.97 -9.42
C ALA A 54 1.24 22.02 -9.10
N PRO A 55 0.36 21.86 -10.10
CA PRO A 55 -1.08 21.86 -9.85
C PRO A 55 -1.41 20.75 -8.84
N PRO A 56 -2.35 20.99 -7.91
CA PRO A 56 -2.80 19.95 -7.00
C PRO A 56 -3.26 18.74 -7.81
N ALA A 57 -2.74 17.56 -7.48
CA ALA A 57 -3.14 16.32 -8.14
C ALA A 57 -4.65 16.15 -7.95
N THR A 58 -5.39 16.20 -9.07
CA THR A 58 -6.82 15.88 -9.07
C THR A 58 -6.97 14.47 -8.48
N PRO A 59 -7.88 14.26 -7.51
CA PRO A 59 -8.16 12.93 -7.00
C PRO A 59 -8.53 12.03 -8.17
N ALA A 60 -7.78 10.94 -8.35
CA ALA A 60 -8.17 9.92 -9.32
C ALA A 60 -9.57 9.42 -8.92
N GLY A 61 -10.49 9.40 -9.89
CA GLY A 61 -11.80 8.80 -9.69
C GLY A 61 -11.69 7.32 -9.33
N PRO A 62 -12.77 6.70 -8.80
CA PRO A 62 -12.72 5.31 -8.35
C PRO A 62 -12.31 4.39 -9.50
N ARG A 63 -11.29 3.57 -9.25
CA ARG A 63 -10.79 2.61 -10.24
C ARG A 63 -11.84 1.57 -10.63
N LYS A 64 -11.96 1.31 -11.93
CA LYS A 64 -12.88 0.30 -12.48
C LYS A 64 -12.51 -1.11 -12.02
N VAL A 65 -13.52 -1.92 -11.69
CA VAL A 65 -13.35 -3.38 -11.48
C VAL A 65 -13.33 -4.07 -12.84
N ASP A 66 -12.24 -4.78 -13.14
CA ASP A 66 -12.12 -5.58 -14.36
C ASP A 66 -12.69 -6.98 -14.17
N TRP A 67 -12.58 -7.53 -12.96
CA TRP A 67 -13.07 -8.87 -12.66
C TRP A 67 -13.31 -9.08 -11.17
N GLN A 68 -14.30 -9.91 -10.85
CA GLN A 68 -14.57 -10.37 -9.50
C GLN A 68 -15.04 -11.82 -9.52
N GLY A 69 -14.54 -12.64 -8.59
CA GLY A 69 -14.95 -14.03 -8.49
C GLY A 69 -14.30 -14.78 -7.33
N THR A 70 -14.58 -16.08 -7.23
CA THR A 70 -13.99 -16.95 -6.20
C THR A 70 -12.93 -17.86 -6.81
N LEU A 71 -11.77 -17.94 -6.17
CA LEU A 71 -10.66 -18.81 -6.55
C LEU A 71 -10.23 -19.71 -5.39
N VAL A 72 -9.42 -20.71 -5.69
CA VAL A 72 -8.68 -21.49 -4.69
C VAL A 72 -7.21 -21.07 -4.76
N LEU A 73 -6.70 -20.57 -3.65
CA LEU A 73 -5.30 -20.30 -3.40
C LEU A 73 -4.65 -21.62 -2.96
N ASP A 74 -3.75 -22.15 -3.78
CA ASP A 74 -2.99 -23.36 -3.50
C ASP A 74 -1.50 -23.17 -3.83
N SER A 75 -0.70 -24.22 -3.66
CA SER A 75 0.74 -24.17 -3.87
C SER A 75 1.16 -24.11 -5.35
N SER A 76 0.22 -24.14 -6.29
CA SER A 76 0.48 -24.11 -7.75
C SER A 76 0.57 -22.71 -8.31
N GLY A 77 0.41 -21.68 -7.48
CA GLY A 77 0.53 -20.29 -7.89
C GLY A 77 -0.72 -19.69 -8.52
N LEU A 78 -0.72 -18.35 -8.53
CA LEU A 78 -1.74 -17.47 -9.05
C LEU A 78 -1.06 -16.33 -9.82
N ASP A 79 -1.60 -16.03 -11.00
CA ASP A 79 -1.26 -14.90 -11.85
C ASP A 79 -2.49 -13.98 -11.92
N LEU A 80 -2.30 -12.73 -11.48
CA LEU A 80 -3.34 -11.70 -11.41
C LEU A 80 -3.33 -10.79 -12.64
N ASP A 81 -2.33 -10.90 -13.51
CA ASP A 81 -2.17 -10.04 -14.69
C ASP A 81 -3.09 -10.43 -15.84
N THR A 82 -3.76 -11.59 -15.74
CA THR A 82 -4.79 -12.04 -16.67
C THR A 82 -6.21 -11.79 -16.16
N THR A 83 -7.19 -11.82 -17.08
CA THR A 83 -8.60 -11.66 -16.76
C THR A 83 -9.43 -12.75 -17.45
N PRO A 84 -10.04 -13.71 -16.72
CA PRO A 84 -9.93 -13.94 -15.27
C PRO A 84 -8.49 -14.30 -14.85
N PRO A 85 -8.14 -14.19 -13.56
CA PRO A 85 -6.83 -14.62 -13.05
C PRO A 85 -6.50 -16.06 -13.41
N THR A 86 -5.27 -16.32 -13.83
CA THR A 86 -4.82 -17.67 -14.18
C THR A 86 -4.44 -18.42 -12.91
N ARG A 87 -5.05 -19.59 -12.70
CA ARG A 87 -4.64 -20.53 -11.65
C ARG A 87 -3.69 -21.57 -12.22
N LYS A 88 -2.74 -22.00 -11.40
CA LYS A 88 -1.70 -22.96 -11.81
C LYS A 88 -0.93 -22.51 -13.07
N PRO A 89 -0.52 -21.24 -13.17
CA PRO A 89 0.29 -20.81 -14.30
C PRO A 89 1.67 -21.44 -14.22
N LYS A 90 2.50 -21.25 -15.26
CA LYS A 90 3.91 -21.63 -15.17
C LYS A 90 4.57 -20.85 -14.03
N ALA A 91 5.56 -21.46 -13.36
CA ALA A 91 6.23 -20.86 -12.21
C ALA A 91 6.83 -19.46 -12.50
N GLU A 92 7.13 -19.16 -13.77
CA GLU A 92 7.65 -17.87 -14.19
C GLU A 92 6.64 -16.71 -14.13
N ASP A 93 5.35 -17.03 -14.16
CA ASP A 93 4.24 -16.07 -14.18
C ASP A 93 3.54 -15.94 -12.82
N TRP A 94 4.07 -16.57 -11.76
CA TRP A 94 3.43 -16.52 -10.44
C TRP A 94 3.58 -15.11 -9.83
N ASP A 95 2.47 -14.54 -9.37
CA ASP A 95 2.46 -13.39 -8.47
C ASP A 95 2.38 -13.82 -7.00
N PHE A 96 1.59 -14.86 -6.72
CA PHE A 96 1.35 -15.36 -5.36
C PHE A 96 1.20 -16.88 -5.34
N TYR A 97 1.52 -17.50 -4.21
CA TYR A 97 1.16 -18.89 -3.95
C TYR A 97 0.84 -19.12 -2.46
N TYR A 98 0.09 -20.17 -2.17
CA TYR A 98 -0.22 -20.58 -0.80
C TYR A 98 0.85 -21.56 -0.29
N GLY A 99 1.65 -21.11 0.67
CA GLY A 99 2.63 -21.90 1.42
C GLY A 99 2.17 -22.04 2.87
N THR A 100 1.21 -22.95 3.09
CA THR A 100 0.47 -23.20 4.34
C THR A 100 1.17 -22.77 5.64
N PRO A 101 0.57 -21.89 6.48
CA PRO A 101 -0.70 -21.17 6.33
C PRO A 101 -0.52 -19.77 5.70
N GLN A 102 0.50 -19.59 4.85
CA GLN A 102 0.92 -18.27 4.38
C GLN A 102 0.51 -18.03 2.93
N LEU A 103 0.08 -16.80 2.63
CA LEU A 103 0.11 -16.29 1.27
C LEU A 103 1.46 -15.62 1.05
N ILE A 104 2.17 -16.04 -0.01
CA ILE A 104 3.55 -15.66 -0.28
C ILE A 104 3.61 -15.00 -1.65
N THR A 105 4.23 -13.81 -1.73
CA THR A 105 4.47 -13.13 -3.00
C THR A 105 5.60 -13.83 -3.76
N PHE A 106 5.53 -13.82 -5.08
CA PHE A 106 6.54 -14.35 -5.97
C PHE A 106 6.79 -13.31 -7.08
N ARG A 107 8.04 -13.21 -7.55
CA ARG A 107 8.52 -12.27 -8.60
C ARG A 107 8.30 -10.78 -8.33
N ALA A 108 7.04 -10.34 -8.20
CA ALA A 108 6.64 -8.98 -7.84
C ALA A 108 7.42 -8.58 -6.58
N SER A 109 8.15 -7.45 -6.63
CA SER A 109 9.02 -6.90 -5.59
C SER A 109 8.67 -7.50 -4.23
N SER A 110 9.60 -8.25 -3.61
CA SER A 110 9.31 -9.21 -2.54
C SER A 110 8.26 -8.82 -1.49
N LYS A 111 7.88 -7.56 -1.32
CA LYS A 111 6.73 -7.07 -0.56
C LYS A 111 5.60 -6.55 -1.48
N ASN A 112 4.53 -7.32 -1.64
CA ASN A 112 3.36 -6.93 -2.47
C ASN A 112 2.01 -7.41 -1.89
N LEU A 113 2.01 -7.67 -0.59
CA LEU A 113 0.83 -8.08 0.15
C LEU A 113 0.70 -7.20 1.39
N ALA A 114 -0.48 -6.70 1.68
CA ALA A 114 -0.75 -5.97 2.92
C ALA A 114 -2.10 -6.39 3.49
N ARG A 115 -2.19 -6.54 4.82
CA ARG A 115 -3.42 -6.98 5.47
C ARG A 115 -4.31 -5.78 5.73
N TRP A 116 -5.52 -5.79 5.20
CA TRP A 116 -6.52 -4.79 5.53
C TRP A 116 -7.18 -5.13 6.87
N THR A 117 -7.29 -4.14 7.75
CA THR A 117 -7.89 -4.28 9.10
C THR A 117 -9.12 -3.39 9.32
N GLY A 118 -9.49 -2.59 8.31
CA GLY A 118 -10.69 -1.77 8.35
C GLY A 118 -11.96 -2.63 8.33
N SER A 119 -13.07 -2.04 8.81
CA SER A 119 -14.36 -2.74 8.94
C SER A 119 -15.10 -2.91 7.62
N GLN A 120 -14.82 -2.07 6.62
CA GLN A 120 -15.38 -2.15 5.27
C GLN A 120 -14.31 -2.61 4.28
N PRO A 121 -14.68 -3.26 3.17
CA PRO A 121 -13.73 -3.58 2.10
C PRO A 121 -13.05 -2.30 1.58
N PRO A 122 -11.72 -2.30 1.41
CA PRO A 122 -11.00 -1.13 0.93
C PRO A 122 -11.32 -0.84 -0.54
N THR A 123 -11.21 0.44 -0.93
CA THR A 123 -11.12 0.81 -2.35
C THR A 123 -9.77 0.43 -2.94
N ALA A 124 -9.63 0.52 -4.26
CA ALA A 124 -8.36 0.26 -4.92
C ALA A 124 -7.27 1.26 -4.47
N GLU A 125 -7.65 2.52 -4.26
CA GLU A 125 -6.76 3.59 -3.82
C GLU A 125 -6.28 3.33 -2.39
N GLU A 126 -7.18 2.95 -1.47
CA GLU A 126 -6.83 2.56 -0.10
C GLU A 126 -5.90 1.34 -0.09
N CYS A 127 -6.17 0.35 -0.94
CA CYS A 127 -5.26 -0.79 -1.09
C CYS A 127 -3.88 -0.39 -1.62
N GLY A 128 -3.83 0.50 -2.62
CA GLY A 128 -2.59 1.01 -3.17
C GLY A 128 -1.76 1.77 -2.13
N GLN A 129 -2.42 2.58 -1.31
CA GLN A 129 -1.79 3.31 -0.21
C GLN A 129 -1.26 2.35 0.87
N LEU A 130 -2.05 1.35 1.26
CA LEU A 130 -1.65 0.36 2.25
C LEU A 130 -0.41 -0.42 1.80
N LEU A 131 -0.40 -0.85 0.53
CA LEU A 131 0.74 -1.57 -0.06
C LEU A 131 2.01 -0.71 -0.12
N ALA A 132 1.87 0.60 -0.34
CA ALA A 132 2.99 1.52 -0.32
C ALA A 132 3.55 1.73 1.10
N ALA A 133 2.69 1.67 2.13
CA ALA A 133 3.07 1.91 3.52
C ALA A 133 3.65 0.67 4.21
N GLU A 134 3.02 -0.49 4.06
CA GLU A 134 3.27 -1.66 4.92
C GLU A 134 3.20 -3.01 4.20
N SER A 135 3.62 -3.07 2.94
CA SER A 135 3.69 -4.34 2.22
C SER A 135 4.69 -5.33 2.83
N VAL A 136 4.32 -6.60 2.79
CA VAL A 136 5.09 -7.75 3.26
C VAL A 136 5.22 -8.81 2.18
N HIS A 137 6.21 -9.69 2.36
CA HIS A 137 6.45 -10.83 1.49
C HIS A 137 5.53 -12.02 1.77
N LYS A 138 5.23 -12.22 3.05
CA LYS A 138 4.43 -13.34 3.52
C LYS A 138 3.43 -12.82 4.54
N ALA A 139 2.21 -13.30 4.46
CA ALA A 139 1.23 -13.08 5.52
C ALA A 139 0.52 -14.39 5.85
N ASN A 140 0.36 -14.66 7.14
CA ASN A 140 -0.50 -15.75 7.60
C ASN A 140 -1.94 -15.43 7.23
N ILE A 141 -2.62 -16.33 6.54
CA ILE A 141 -4.02 -16.16 6.14
C ILE A 141 -4.94 -16.98 7.03
N ALA A 142 -6.14 -16.44 7.28
CA ALA A 142 -7.22 -17.11 7.99
C ALA A 142 -8.56 -16.67 7.41
N GLN A 143 -9.60 -17.47 7.62
CA GLN A 143 -10.95 -17.12 7.19
C GLN A 143 -11.36 -15.75 7.71
N GLY A 144 -11.94 -14.93 6.82
CA GLY A 144 -12.36 -13.56 7.11
C GLY A 144 -11.25 -12.52 6.99
N HIS A 145 -9.98 -12.92 6.87
CA HIS A 145 -8.91 -11.95 6.60
C HIS A 145 -9.04 -11.38 5.18
N VAL A 146 -8.71 -10.10 5.06
CA VAL A 146 -8.74 -9.34 3.81
C VAL A 146 -7.33 -8.82 3.54
N TYR A 147 -6.87 -8.95 2.29
CA TYR A 147 -5.55 -8.51 1.86
C TYR A 147 -5.64 -7.68 0.60
N CYS A 148 -4.87 -6.59 0.60
CA CYS A 148 -4.49 -5.88 -0.60
C CYS A 148 -3.28 -6.57 -1.21
N ALA A 149 -3.32 -6.79 -2.52
CA ALA A 149 -2.25 -7.43 -3.28
C ALA A 149 -1.92 -6.61 -4.52
N ARG A 150 -0.66 -6.68 -4.95
CA ARG A 150 -0.18 -6.11 -6.21
C ARG A 150 0.60 -7.15 -7.02
N SER A 151 0.26 -7.30 -8.30
CA SER A 151 0.98 -8.20 -9.22
C SER A 151 2.34 -7.65 -9.63
N GLY A 152 3.13 -8.47 -10.34
CA GLY A 152 4.39 -8.07 -10.94
C GLY A 152 4.26 -6.92 -11.93
N LEU A 153 3.13 -6.83 -12.66
CA LEU A 153 2.83 -5.73 -13.58
C LEU A 153 2.06 -4.57 -12.94
N GLY A 154 1.95 -4.55 -11.61
CA GLY A 154 1.40 -3.42 -10.85
C GLY A 154 -0.12 -3.42 -10.72
N ARG A 155 -0.81 -4.47 -11.20
CA ARG A 155 -2.25 -4.61 -11.07
C ARG A 155 -2.63 -4.81 -9.60
N LEU A 156 -3.66 -4.09 -9.15
CA LEU A 156 -4.15 -4.19 -7.78
C LEU A 156 -5.25 -5.25 -7.66
N ALA A 157 -5.24 -5.95 -6.53
CA ALA A 157 -6.23 -6.94 -6.18
C ALA A 157 -6.65 -6.85 -4.71
N LEU A 158 -7.91 -7.19 -4.45
CA LEU A 158 -8.44 -7.47 -3.11
C LEU A 158 -8.64 -8.97 -2.97
N LEU A 159 -8.13 -9.56 -1.89
CA LEU A 159 -8.29 -10.97 -1.57
C LEU A 159 -9.00 -11.09 -0.21
N LYS A 160 -10.21 -11.65 -0.19
CA LYS A 160 -10.93 -11.99 1.04
C LYS A 160 -10.98 -13.50 1.20
N ILE A 161 -10.33 -13.98 2.25
CA ILE A 161 -10.19 -15.42 2.52
C ILE A 161 -11.50 -15.97 3.04
N THR A 162 -12.06 -16.95 2.35
CA THR A 162 -13.35 -17.57 2.68
C THR A 162 -13.21 -18.85 3.51
N GLY A 163 -12.00 -19.38 3.64
CA GLY A 163 -11.67 -20.54 4.47
C GLY A 163 -11.13 -21.73 3.66
N PRO A 164 -10.98 -22.92 4.26
CA PRO A 164 -10.46 -24.10 3.57
C PRO A 164 -11.30 -24.49 2.36
N LYS A 165 -10.65 -24.80 1.23
CA LYS A 165 -11.31 -25.28 0.01
C LYS A 165 -10.41 -26.24 -0.77
N GLY A 166 -10.79 -27.51 -0.82
CA GLY A 166 -9.91 -28.57 -1.33
C GLY A 166 -8.61 -28.61 -0.53
N ASP A 167 -7.47 -28.68 -1.22
CA ASP A 167 -6.13 -28.68 -0.61
C ASP A 167 -5.57 -27.28 -0.31
N GLY A 168 -6.39 -26.23 -0.47
CA GLY A 168 -5.97 -24.83 -0.34
C GLY A 168 -6.93 -23.98 0.47
N GLN A 169 -6.93 -22.67 0.20
CA GLN A 169 -7.86 -21.70 0.78
C GLN A 169 -8.73 -21.08 -0.31
N GLY A 170 -10.03 -21.02 -0.08
CA GLY A 170 -10.94 -20.21 -0.88
C GLY A 170 -10.66 -18.72 -0.67
N ALA A 171 -10.73 -17.95 -1.74
CA ALA A 171 -10.70 -16.50 -1.68
C ALA A 171 -11.69 -15.88 -2.67
N GLU A 172 -12.46 -14.91 -2.19
CA GLU A 172 -13.11 -13.92 -3.05
C GLU A 172 -12.03 -12.93 -3.51
N VAL A 173 -11.96 -12.70 -4.82
CA VAL A 173 -10.92 -11.89 -5.44
C VAL A 173 -11.58 -10.81 -6.29
N THR A 174 -11.15 -9.56 -6.09
CA THR A 174 -11.52 -8.42 -6.95
C THR A 174 -10.25 -7.91 -7.62
N LEU A 175 -10.28 -7.81 -8.94
CA LEU A 175 -9.24 -7.18 -9.73
C LEU A 175 -9.69 -5.83 -10.25
N TRP A 176 -8.84 -4.83 -10.04
CA TRP A 176 -9.05 -3.50 -10.57
C TRP A 176 -8.23 -3.28 -11.83
N HIS A 177 -8.70 -2.35 -12.67
CA HIS A 177 -7.97 -1.86 -13.82
C HIS A 177 -6.63 -1.24 -13.38
N PRO A 178 -5.50 -1.47 -14.08
CA PRO A 178 -4.19 -0.92 -13.71
C PRO A 178 -4.16 0.60 -13.55
#